data_AF-K5VVM1-F1
#
_entry.id   AF-K5VVM1-F1
#
_cell.length_a   1.000
_cell.length_b   1.000
_cell.length_c   1.000
_cell.angle_alpha   90.00
_cell.angle_beta   90.00
_cell.angle_gamma   90.00
#
_symmetry.space_group_name_H-M   'P 1'
#
loop_
_entity.id
_entity.type
_entity.pdbx_description
1 polymer ?
#
loop_
_entity_poly.entity_id
_entity_poly.type
_entity_poly.pdbx_seq_one_letter_code
_entity_poly.pdbx_strand_id
1 'polypeptide(L)'
;MSAHSAPQAADSVDASKYNGPVERAPSTWTKADLIAHVKTGMQVELGTLPIYFCALYSIHPDDGQWGTKARSNIMAVAEQEMLHLSLAGNMLRALDGTQKLYDNNFMPTYPSQILFDKVDMKLQPANKENLECFLKIEAPYMKPPELPPPDGLAVRIAVLPGYNSIGEFYKELEHGIRALCKDGQNPFTSNPEQQFRGDDFFDSKMTVVRDERTALEALETIVDQGEGSIAVPESHYAIFVELYQMQTEWTCTAYVDEPSTAKYTGHDVAYNLSLALNASYCYLLQTIDTYWTQAGLDAPRRAQVLRNIHRIMVAVLSPTAHVLVKQEITPGRFAAPCFEFFPPADPNKPDAPPQPISPDALYQGIQAHLTSARDAATDAALKAEIGKVLFNTNGLGPA
;
A
#
# COMPACT_ATOMS: atom_id res chain seq x y z
N MET A 1 -23.12 -49.97 -19.38
CA MET A 1 -21.96 -49.85 -18.46
C MET A 1 -21.38 -48.47 -18.67
N SER A 2 -21.81 -47.51 -17.85
CA SER A 2 -21.28 -46.13 -17.88
C SER A 2 -20.40 -45.96 -16.65
N ALA A 3 -19.12 -45.74 -16.85
CA ALA A 3 -18.15 -45.48 -15.80
C ALA A 3 -18.33 -44.05 -15.29
N HIS A 4 -18.62 -43.90 -14.00
CA HIS A 4 -18.50 -42.64 -13.29
C HIS A 4 -17.02 -42.39 -12.98
N SER A 5 -16.47 -41.31 -13.55
CA SER A 5 -15.18 -40.75 -13.14
C SER A 5 -15.35 -40.02 -11.81
N ALA A 6 -14.57 -40.45 -10.81
CA ALA A 6 -14.49 -39.80 -9.50
C ALA A 6 -13.90 -38.39 -9.61
N PRO A 7 -14.28 -37.45 -8.71
CA PRO A 7 -13.70 -36.11 -8.70
C PRO A 7 -12.22 -36.18 -8.27
N GLN A 8 -11.36 -35.51 -9.02
CA GLN A 8 -9.95 -35.29 -8.65
C GLN A 8 -9.88 -34.57 -7.30
N ALA A 9 -9.06 -35.11 -6.40
CA ALA A 9 -8.73 -34.46 -5.14
C ALA A 9 -8.07 -33.10 -5.44
N ALA A 10 -8.58 -32.05 -4.79
CA ALA A 10 -7.93 -30.74 -4.82
C ALA A 10 -6.49 -30.88 -4.29
N ASP A 11 -5.52 -30.47 -5.10
CA ASP A 11 -4.12 -30.39 -4.70
C ASP A 11 -4.01 -29.63 -3.37
N SER A 12 -3.23 -30.16 -2.44
CA SER A 12 -2.96 -29.51 -1.16
C SER A 12 -2.22 -28.20 -1.43
N VAL A 13 -2.96 -27.08 -1.44
CA VAL A 13 -2.39 -25.75 -1.58
C VAL A 13 -1.51 -25.48 -0.36
N ASP A 14 -0.21 -25.32 -0.60
CA ASP A 14 0.75 -24.91 0.42
C ASP A 14 0.38 -23.48 0.88
N ALA A 15 -0.29 -23.37 2.04
CA ALA A 15 -0.73 -22.10 2.61
C ALA A 15 0.43 -21.11 2.89
N SER A 16 1.68 -21.59 2.87
CA SER A 16 2.86 -20.74 3.00
C SER A 16 3.18 -19.93 1.73
N LYS A 17 2.77 -20.40 0.55
CA LYS A 17 3.00 -19.71 -0.72
C LYS A 17 1.84 -18.78 -1.06
N TYR A 18 2.18 -17.55 -1.45
CA TYR A 18 1.22 -16.62 -2.01
C TYR A 18 0.91 -17.04 -3.46
N ASN A 19 -0.36 -17.31 -3.75
CA ASN A 19 -0.81 -17.81 -5.06
C ASN A 19 -1.63 -16.76 -5.84
N GLY A 20 -1.46 -15.48 -5.52
CA GLY A 20 -2.29 -14.40 -6.06
C GLY A 20 -3.49 -14.06 -5.18
N PRO A 21 -4.24 -13.01 -5.55
CA PRO A 21 -5.46 -12.61 -4.85
C PRO A 21 -6.56 -13.66 -5.00
N VAL A 22 -7.31 -13.89 -3.93
CA VAL A 22 -8.44 -14.83 -3.94
C VAL A 22 -9.61 -14.26 -4.72
N GLU A 23 -10.16 -15.03 -5.66
CA GLU A 23 -11.21 -14.54 -6.56
C GLU A 23 -12.63 -14.59 -5.96
N ARG A 24 -12.86 -15.46 -4.99
CA ARG A 24 -14.19 -15.68 -4.41
C ARG A 24 -14.10 -16.35 -3.05
N ALA A 25 -15.15 -16.17 -2.26
CA ALA A 25 -15.33 -16.90 -1.02
C ALA A 25 -15.47 -18.42 -1.29
N PRO A 26 -14.87 -19.28 -0.44
CA PRO A 26 -15.04 -20.72 -0.54
C PRO A 26 -16.45 -21.12 -0.11
N SER A 27 -16.94 -22.26 -0.60
CA SER A 27 -18.23 -22.82 -0.14
C SER A 27 -18.20 -23.28 1.32
N THR A 28 -17.02 -23.55 1.85
CA THR A 28 -16.78 -23.89 3.25
C THR A 28 -15.44 -23.33 3.65
N TRP A 29 -15.42 -22.54 4.72
CA TRP A 29 -14.22 -21.87 5.18
C TRP A 29 -13.29 -22.82 5.91
N THR A 30 -12.02 -22.82 5.51
CA THR A 30 -10.92 -23.37 6.29
C THR A 30 -10.01 -22.25 6.79
N LYS A 31 -9.16 -22.55 7.78
CA LYS A 31 -8.12 -21.60 8.24
C LYS A 31 -7.18 -21.18 7.11
N ALA A 32 -6.88 -22.07 6.15
CA ALA A 32 -6.05 -21.75 5.00
C ALA A 32 -6.74 -20.77 4.05
N ASP A 33 -8.05 -20.93 3.82
CA ASP A 33 -8.83 -19.97 3.04
C ASP A 33 -8.85 -18.61 3.73
N LEU A 34 -9.06 -18.57 5.05
CA LEU A 34 -9.03 -17.33 5.82
C LEU A 34 -7.66 -16.62 5.69
N ILE A 35 -6.55 -17.35 5.82
CA ILE A 35 -5.21 -16.81 5.61
C ILE A 35 -5.04 -16.24 4.19
N ALA A 36 -5.51 -16.94 3.17
CA ALA A 36 -5.42 -16.48 1.78
C ALA A 36 -6.24 -15.20 1.54
N HIS A 37 -7.41 -15.08 2.15
CA HIS A 37 -8.21 -13.86 2.09
C HIS A 37 -7.51 -12.73 2.84
N VAL A 38 -7.00 -12.93 4.06
CA VAL A 38 -6.26 -11.88 4.78
C VAL A 38 -5.05 -11.39 3.96
N LYS A 39 -4.30 -12.28 3.30
CA LYS A 39 -3.22 -11.90 2.38
C LYS A 39 -3.71 -11.06 1.20
N THR A 40 -4.90 -11.36 0.67
CA THR A 40 -5.52 -10.56 -0.39
C THR A 40 -5.90 -9.17 0.12
N GLY A 41 -6.47 -9.06 1.32
CA GLY A 41 -6.74 -7.77 1.96
C GLY A 41 -5.48 -6.94 2.13
N MET A 42 -4.39 -7.54 2.63
CA MET A 42 -3.09 -6.86 2.71
C MET A 42 -2.60 -6.35 1.34
N GLN A 43 -2.85 -7.07 0.25
CA GLN A 43 -2.47 -6.61 -1.09
C GLN A 43 -3.35 -5.45 -1.56
N VAL A 44 -4.64 -5.46 -1.23
CA VAL A 44 -5.56 -4.34 -1.50
C VAL A 44 -5.04 -3.07 -0.85
N GLU A 45 -4.79 -3.10 0.47
CA GLU A 45 -4.35 -1.89 1.20
C GLU A 45 -2.95 -1.45 0.80
N LEU A 46 -2.04 -2.39 0.50
CA LEU A 46 -0.72 -2.03 -0.01
C LEU A 46 -0.78 -1.41 -1.42
N GLY A 47 -1.74 -1.84 -2.24
CA GLY A 47 -1.94 -1.39 -3.63
C GLY A 47 -2.51 0.03 -3.74
N THR A 48 -3.20 0.54 -2.73
CA THR A 48 -3.73 1.92 -2.73
C THR A 48 -2.67 2.95 -2.32
N LEU A 49 -1.71 2.57 -1.46
CA LEU A 49 -0.71 3.48 -0.91
C LEU A 49 0.14 4.20 -1.98
N PRO A 50 0.80 3.51 -2.95
CA PRO A 50 1.62 4.19 -3.97
C PRO A 50 0.85 5.18 -4.83
N ILE A 51 -0.41 4.89 -5.21
CA ILE A 51 -1.21 5.80 -6.04
C ILE A 51 -1.63 7.06 -5.26
N TYR A 52 -1.97 6.92 -3.97
CA TYR A 52 -2.29 8.04 -3.10
C TYR A 52 -1.08 8.93 -2.85
N PHE A 53 0.09 8.34 -2.58
CA PHE A 53 1.32 9.11 -2.42
C PHE A 53 1.77 9.77 -3.73
N CYS A 54 1.72 9.07 -4.86
CA CYS A 54 2.06 9.66 -6.16
C CYS A 54 1.23 10.91 -6.47
N ALA A 55 -0.08 10.83 -6.23
CA ALA A 55 -1.00 11.95 -6.36
C ALA A 55 -0.69 13.08 -5.36
N LEU A 56 -0.50 12.76 -4.09
CA LEU A 56 -0.14 13.74 -3.05
C LEU A 56 1.11 14.55 -3.43
N TYR A 57 2.15 13.88 -3.91
CA TYR A 57 3.41 14.53 -4.27
C TYR A 57 3.28 15.47 -5.47
N SER A 58 2.23 15.34 -6.27
CA SER A 58 1.99 16.19 -7.44
C SER A 58 1.42 17.55 -7.07
N ILE A 59 0.76 17.68 -5.92
CA ILE A 59 0.03 18.90 -5.53
C ILE A 59 1.04 19.97 -5.13
N HIS A 60 0.96 21.13 -5.80
CA HIS A 60 1.79 22.28 -5.49
C HIS A 60 1.44 22.87 -4.11
N PRO A 61 2.44 23.24 -3.28
CA PRO A 61 2.19 23.96 -2.04
C PRO A 61 1.52 25.33 -2.29
N ASP A 62 0.62 25.77 -1.42
CA ASP A 62 -0.22 26.95 -1.65
C ASP A 62 -0.54 27.80 -0.39
N ASP A 63 0.41 27.90 0.55
CA ASP A 63 0.31 28.74 1.76
C ASP A 63 -0.96 28.51 2.61
N GLY A 64 -1.41 27.25 2.72
CA GLY A 64 -2.54 26.86 3.57
C GLY A 64 -3.92 26.93 2.89
N GLN A 65 -3.97 27.04 1.56
CA GLN A 65 -5.23 27.00 0.80
C GLN A 65 -5.64 25.56 0.43
N TRP A 66 -6.38 25.40 -0.67
CA TRP A 66 -7.02 24.13 -1.03
C TRP A 66 -6.05 23.01 -1.39
N GLY A 67 -4.92 23.31 -2.03
CA GLY A 67 -3.84 22.34 -2.26
C GLY A 67 -3.24 21.82 -0.96
N THR A 68 -3.06 22.67 0.06
CA THR A 68 -2.64 22.23 1.40
C THR A 68 -3.68 21.31 2.04
N LYS A 69 -4.97 21.67 1.99
CA LYS A 69 -6.07 20.81 2.46
C LYS A 69 -6.13 19.47 1.71
N ALA A 70 -6.00 19.49 0.39
CA ALA A 70 -6.01 18.29 -0.44
C ALA A 70 -4.84 17.35 -0.09
N ARG A 71 -3.63 17.89 0.10
CA ARG A 71 -2.47 17.12 0.58
C ARG A 71 -2.71 16.51 1.95
N SER A 72 -3.27 17.27 2.89
CA SER A 72 -3.60 16.79 4.24
C SER A 72 -4.65 15.68 4.21
N ASN A 73 -5.70 15.83 3.42
CA ASN A 73 -6.76 14.83 3.28
C ASN A 73 -6.24 13.53 2.64
N ILE A 74 -5.47 13.62 1.54
CA ILE A 74 -4.87 12.43 0.91
C ILE A 74 -3.88 11.76 1.86
N MET A 75 -3.08 12.53 2.61
CA MET A 75 -2.18 11.97 3.63
C MET A 75 -2.97 11.24 4.72
N ALA A 76 -4.04 11.83 5.23
CA ALA A 76 -4.87 11.21 6.27
C ALA A 76 -5.49 9.88 5.80
N VAL A 77 -5.95 9.81 4.54
CA VAL A 77 -6.41 8.55 3.94
C VAL A 77 -5.26 7.54 3.82
N ALA A 78 -4.10 7.96 3.31
CA ALA A 78 -2.94 7.06 3.21
C ALA A 78 -2.47 6.54 4.60
N GLU A 79 -2.57 7.35 5.65
CA GLU A 79 -2.29 6.93 7.03
C GLU A 79 -3.30 5.89 7.54
N GLN A 80 -4.58 6.01 7.17
CA GLN A 80 -5.60 5.01 7.45
C GLN A 80 -5.35 3.70 6.68
N GLU A 81 -4.93 3.78 5.41
CA GLU A 81 -4.52 2.58 4.65
C GLU A 81 -3.28 1.88 5.24
N MET A 82 -2.34 2.63 5.81
CA MET A 82 -1.22 2.05 6.57
C MET A 82 -1.69 1.34 7.85
N LEU A 83 -2.72 1.87 8.52
CA LEU A 83 -3.39 1.21 9.64
C LEU A 83 -4.10 -0.07 9.16
N HIS A 84 -4.81 -0.04 8.03
CA HIS A 84 -5.53 -1.20 7.48
C HIS A 84 -4.57 -2.35 7.15
N LEU A 85 -3.47 -2.06 6.44
CA LEU A 85 -2.40 -3.02 6.19
C LEU A 85 -1.84 -3.60 7.49
N SER A 86 -1.67 -2.75 8.50
CA SER A 86 -1.15 -3.14 9.82
C SER A 86 -2.10 -4.10 10.56
N LEU A 87 -3.41 -3.81 10.55
CA LEU A 87 -4.46 -4.63 11.15
C LEU A 87 -4.63 -5.98 10.42
N ALA A 88 -4.60 -5.98 9.09
CA ALA A 88 -4.64 -7.19 8.29
C ALA A 88 -3.41 -8.09 8.57
N GLY A 89 -2.22 -7.50 8.67
CA GLY A 89 -1.02 -8.25 9.08
C GLY A 89 -1.08 -8.78 10.52
N ASN A 90 -1.66 -8.03 11.48
CA ASN A 90 -1.91 -8.52 12.83
C ASN A 90 -2.83 -9.75 12.81
N MET A 91 -3.92 -9.69 12.06
CA MET A 91 -4.84 -10.81 11.86
C MET A 91 -4.13 -12.01 11.24
N LEU A 92 -3.27 -11.78 10.24
CA LEU A 92 -2.47 -12.82 9.61
C LEU A 92 -1.55 -13.52 10.60
N ARG A 93 -0.84 -12.77 11.45
CA ARG A 93 0.04 -13.32 12.49
C ARG A 93 -0.75 -14.10 13.56
N ALA A 94 -1.93 -13.63 13.94
CA ALA A 94 -2.84 -14.32 14.85
C ALA A 94 -3.27 -15.70 14.31
N LEU A 95 -3.41 -15.81 12.99
CA LEU A 95 -3.69 -17.06 12.27
C LEU A 95 -2.45 -17.91 12.01
N ASP A 96 -1.27 -17.53 12.51
CA ASP A 96 0.02 -18.19 12.21
C ASP A 96 0.48 -18.07 10.75
N GLY A 97 -0.15 -17.21 9.95
CA GLY A 97 0.24 -16.95 8.57
C GLY A 97 1.34 -15.90 8.47
N THR A 98 2.19 -15.98 7.45
CA THR A 98 3.18 -14.95 7.10
C THR A 98 2.98 -14.47 5.67
N GLN A 99 3.34 -13.23 5.40
CA GLN A 99 3.40 -12.67 4.05
C GLN A 99 4.57 -11.68 4.01
N LYS A 100 5.49 -11.88 3.07
CA LYS A 100 6.54 -10.88 2.80
C LYS A 100 5.94 -9.79 1.93
N LEU A 101 6.09 -8.54 2.34
CA LEU A 101 5.68 -7.37 1.55
C LEU A 101 6.68 -7.10 0.43
N TYR A 102 7.99 -7.22 0.72
CA TYR A 102 9.06 -7.10 -0.28
C TYR A 102 9.27 -8.43 -1.01
N ASP A 103 8.31 -8.77 -1.88
CA ASP A 103 8.29 -9.96 -2.73
C ASP A 103 7.73 -9.58 -4.11
N ASN A 104 8.38 -10.02 -5.18
CA ASN A 104 7.99 -9.67 -6.55
C ASN A 104 6.58 -10.17 -6.94
N ASN A 105 6.04 -11.17 -6.22
CA ASN A 105 4.69 -11.67 -6.46
C ASN A 105 3.64 -10.97 -5.58
N PHE A 106 4.03 -10.13 -4.62
CA PHE A 106 3.13 -9.48 -3.68
C PHE A 106 3.12 -7.96 -3.79
N MET A 107 4.31 -7.37 -3.95
CA MET A 107 4.52 -5.94 -4.10
C MET A 107 3.74 -5.41 -5.32
N PRO A 108 2.97 -4.32 -5.18
CA PRO A 108 2.17 -3.81 -6.28
C PRO A 108 3.05 -3.28 -7.41
N THR A 109 2.55 -3.40 -8.64
CA THR A 109 3.16 -2.83 -9.85
C THR A 109 2.15 -1.89 -10.50
N TYR A 110 2.62 -0.96 -11.33
CA TYR A 110 1.76 0.01 -12.01
C TYR A 110 2.20 0.19 -13.47
N PRO A 111 1.27 0.32 -14.43
CA PRO A 111 -0.18 0.22 -14.25
C PRO A 111 -0.63 -1.18 -13.81
N SER A 112 -1.69 -1.25 -13.02
CA SER A 112 -2.30 -2.50 -12.55
C SER A 112 -3.80 -2.35 -12.46
N GLN A 113 -4.49 -3.42 -12.05
CA GLN A 113 -5.92 -3.40 -11.81
C GLN A 113 -6.23 -4.01 -10.44
N ILE A 114 -7.25 -3.49 -9.78
CA ILE A 114 -7.79 -4.03 -8.54
C ILE A 114 -9.25 -4.45 -8.75
N LEU A 115 -9.79 -5.24 -7.81
CA LEU A 115 -11.16 -5.79 -7.86
C LEU A 115 -11.39 -6.70 -9.08
N PHE A 116 -10.43 -7.56 -9.41
CA PHE A 116 -10.49 -8.46 -10.59
C PHE A 116 -10.67 -7.68 -11.89
N ASP A 117 -9.70 -6.82 -12.19
CA ASP A 117 -9.62 -6.09 -13.46
C ASP A 117 -10.74 -5.05 -13.66
N LYS A 118 -11.36 -4.58 -12.57
CA LYS A 118 -12.48 -3.62 -12.60
C LYS A 118 -12.03 -2.17 -12.49
N VAL A 119 -10.95 -1.89 -11.77
CA VAL A 119 -10.46 -0.53 -11.55
C VAL A 119 -8.99 -0.43 -11.93
N ASP A 120 -8.71 0.36 -12.97
CA ASP A 120 -7.34 0.63 -13.43
C ASP A 120 -6.62 1.57 -12.44
N MET A 121 -5.52 1.10 -11.88
CA MET A 121 -4.65 1.86 -11.00
C MET A 121 -3.41 2.32 -11.76
N LYS A 122 -3.17 3.63 -11.76
CA LYS A 122 -2.03 4.26 -12.44
C LYS A 122 -1.38 5.27 -11.52
N LEU A 123 -0.06 5.40 -11.64
CA LEU A 123 0.70 6.46 -10.97
C LEU A 123 0.46 7.79 -11.72
N GLN A 124 -0.41 8.63 -11.17
CA GLN A 124 -0.88 9.87 -11.80
C GLN A 124 -0.92 11.03 -10.80
N PRO A 125 -0.92 12.29 -11.28
CA PRO A 125 -1.18 13.46 -10.43
C PRO A 125 -2.54 13.41 -9.74
N ALA A 126 -2.77 14.26 -8.74
CA ALA A 126 -4.07 14.48 -8.10
C ALA A 126 -5.01 15.31 -8.99
N ASN A 127 -5.16 14.89 -10.24
CA ASN A 127 -6.07 15.46 -11.22
C ASN A 127 -7.44 14.80 -11.11
N LYS A 128 -8.42 15.35 -11.84
CA LYS A 128 -9.81 14.86 -11.78
C LYS A 128 -9.94 13.38 -12.16
N GLU A 129 -9.22 12.92 -13.18
CA GLU A 129 -9.24 11.53 -13.65
C GLU A 129 -8.74 10.55 -12.56
N ASN A 130 -7.64 10.88 -11.87
CA ASN A 130 -7.10 10.02 -10.83
C ASN A 130 -7.97 10.03 -9.57
N LEU A 131 -8.59 11.16 -9.22
CA LEU A 131 -9.60 11.21 -8.15
C LEU A 131 -10.84 10.36 -8.48
N GLU A 132 -11.23 10.20 -9.76
CA GLU A 132 -12.27 9.22 -10.13
C GLU A 132 -11.82 7.79 -9.89
N CYS A 133 -10.53 7.48 -10.08
CA CYS A 133 -9.99 6.18 -9.71
C CYS A 133 -10.16 5.95 -8.21
N PHE A 134 -9.79 6.92 -7.37
CA PHE A 134 -9.91 6.80 -5.91
C PHE A 134 -11.38 6.63 -5.48
N LEU A 135 -12.30 7.38 -6.09
CA LEU A 135 -13.74 7.21 -5.87
C LEU A 135 -14.26 5.83 -6.25
N LYS A 136 -13.68 5.17 -7.26
CA LYS A 136 -14.06 3.81 -7.66
C LYS A 136 -13.49 2.76 -6.71
N ILE A 137 -12.28 2.98 -6.20
CA ILE A 137 -11.63 2.11 -5.20
C ILE A 137 -12.45 2.12 -3.91
N GLU A 138 -12.73 3.31 -3.39
CA GLU A 138 -13.39 3.51 -2.08
C GLU A 138 -14.93 3.47 -2.16
N ALA A 139 -15.50 3.15 -3.32
CA ALA A 139 -16.94 3.16 -3.50
C ALA A 139 -17.60 2.16 -2.54
N PRO A 140 -18.57 2.59 -1.72
CA PRO A 140 -19.21 1.70 -0.76
C PRO A 140 -20.02 0.62 -1.48
N TYR A 141 -20.09 -0.57 -0.89
CA TYR A 141 -20.89 -1.67 -1.42
C TYR A 141 -22.38 -1.30 -1.56
N MET A 142 -22.93 -0.56 -0.59
CA MET A 142 -24.28 -0.02 -0.63
C MET A 142 -24.23 1.48 -0.92
N LYS A 143 -25.10 1.95 -1.83
CA LYS A 143 -25.19 3.37 -2.17
C LYS A 143 -25.47 4.20 -0.90
N PRO A 144 -24.65 5.22 -0.57
CA PRO A 144 -24.91 6.04 0.61
C PRO A 144 -26.22 6.82 0.42
N PRO A 145 -27.06 6.93 1.45
CA PRO A 145 -28.33 7.66 1.35
C PRO A 145 -28.14 9.17 1.14
N GLU A 146 -27.05 9.77 1.64
CA GLU A 146 -26.86 11.22 1.72
C GLU A 146 -25.72 11.77 0.85
N LEU A 147 -24.89 10.91 0.26
CA LEU A 147 -23.76 11.29 -0.60
C LEU A 147 -23.93 10.66 -2.00
N PRO A 148 -24.74 11.27 -2.89
CA PRO A 148 -24.81 10.79 -4.26
C PRO A 148 -23.45 10.95 -4.95
N PRO A 149 -23.08 10.05 -5.89
CA PRO A 149 -21.85 10.22 -6.66
C PRO A 149 -21.89 11.57 -7.40
N PRO A 150 -20.73 12.22 -7.63
CA PRO A 150 -20.65 13.48 -8.34
C PRO A 150 -21.39 13.45 -9.69
N ASP A 151 -22.01 14.58 -10.07
CA ASP A 151 -22.77 14.70 -11.32
C ASP A 151 -21.93 14.24 -12.53
N GLY A 152 -22.47 13.29 -13.29
CA GLY A 152 -21.83 12.71 -14.49
C GLY A 152 -20.93 11.50 -14.23
N LEU A 153 -20.61 11.15 -12.98
CA LEU A 153 -19.84 9.96 -12.65
C LEU A 153 -20.76 8.74 -12.50
N ALA A 154 -20.79 7.88 -13.51
CA ALA A 154 -21.43 6.57 -13.40
C ALA A 154 -20.51 5.61 -12.61
N VAL A 155 -20.61 5.62 -11.28
CA VAL A 155 -20.03 4.54 -10.44
C VAL A 155 -20.86 3.29 -10.69
N ARG A 156 -20.51 2.52 -11.73
CA ARG A 156 -21.11 1.22 -12.00
C ARG A 156 -20.47 0.21 -11.08
N ILE A 157 -21.22 -0.30 -10.12
CA ILE A 157 -20.89 -1.53 -9.40
C ILE A 157 -20.83 -2.64 -10.46
N ALA A 158 -19.64 -2.99 -10.92
CA ALA A 158 -19.45 -3.86 -12.05
C ALA A 158 -19.74 -5.32 -11.66
N VAL A 159 -20.83 -5.87 -12.22
CA VAL A 159 -21.23 -7.28 -12.09
C VAL A 159 -20.41 -8.12 -13.06
N LEU A 160 -19.22 -8.53 -12.62
CA LEU A 160 -18.36 -9.53 -13.25
C LEU A 160 -17.91 -10.54 -12.18
N PRO A 161 -17.59 -11.79 -12.56
CA PRO A 161 -17.27 -12.86 -11.60
C PRO A 161 -16.15 -12.45 -10.64
N GLY A 162 -16.38 -12.68 -9.34
CA GLY A 162 -15.50 -12.30 -8.23
C GLY A 162 -16.18 -11.35 -7.26
N TYR A 163 -15.41 -10.64 -6.43
CA TYR A 163 -15.95 -9.57 -5.57
C TYR A 163 -16.29 -8.31 -6.38
N ASN A 164 -17.37 -7.63 -6.00
CA ASN A 164 -17.94 -6.45 -6.67
C ASN A 164 -17.47 -5.12 -6.06
N SER A 165 -17.02 -5.12 -4.81
CA SER A 165 -16.34 -4.02 -4.13
C SER A 165 -15.38 -4.54 -3.06
N ILE A 166 -14.53 -3.65 -2.51
CA ILE A 166 -13.64 -3.96 -1.38
C ILE A 166 -14.47 -4.36 -0.14
N GLY A 167 -15.62 -3.74 0.10
CA GLY A 167 -16.54 -4.06 1.19
C GLY A 167 -17.25 -5.40 1.02
N GLU A 168 -17.59 -5.84 -0.20
CA GLU A 168 -18.09 -7.21 -0.39
C GLU A 168 -17.00 -8.24 -0.02
N PHE A 169 -15.76 -7.96 -0.41
CA PHE A 169 -14.62 -8.78 -0.03
C PHE A 169 -14.47 -8.87 1.50
N TYR A 170 -14.48 -7.74 2.20
CA TYR A 170 -14.36 -7.73 3.67
C TYR A 170 -15.57 -8.30 4.38
N LYS A 171 -16.77 -8.19 3.81
CA LYS A 171 -17.97 -8.87 4.34
C LYS A 171 -17.85 -10.38 4.26
N GLU A 172 -17.34 -10.93 3.16
CA GLU A 172 -17.09 -12.36 3.07
C GLU A 172 -15.94 -12.79 3.99
N LEU A 173 -14.92 -11.95 4.19
CA LEU A 173 -13.91 -12.19 5.20
C LEU A 173 -14.53 -12.28 6.61
N GLU A 174 -15.46 -11.37 6.95
CA GLU A 174 -16.23 -11.41 8.20
C GLU A 174 -17.00 -12.74 8.36
N HIS A 175 -17.70 -13.18 7.29
CA HIS A 175 -18.39 -14.46 7.29
C HIS A 175 -17.42 -15.63 7.54
N GLY A 176 -16.23 -15.59 6.95
CA GLY A 176 -15.19 -16.59 7.17
C GLY A 176 -14.69 -16.66 8.60
N ILE A 177 -14.47 -15.50 9.22
CA ILE A 177 -14.10 -15.39 10.64
C ILE A 177 -15.19 -16.05 11.51
N ARG A 178 -16.45 -15.65 11.34
CA ARG A 178 -17.58 -16.19 12.11
C ARG A 178 -17.78 -17.69 11.90
N ALA A 179 -17.60 -18.17 10.67
CA ALA A 179 -17.73 -19.58 10.33
C ALA A 179 -16.68 -20.43 11.05
N LEU A 180 -15.43 -19.96 11.14
CA LEU A 180 -14.34 -20.66 11.82
C LEU A 180 -14.38 -20.55 13.35
N CYS A 181 -15.03 -19.51 13.89
CA CYS A 181 -15.21 -19.34 15.33
C CYS A 181 -16.48 -20.03 15.88
N LYS A 182 -17.30 -20.61 15.00
CA LYS A 182 -18.53 -21.31 15.38
C LYS A 182 -18.26 -22.40 16.43
N ASP A 183 -19.25 -22.59 17.31
CA ASP A 183 -19.21 -23.56 18.41
C ASP A 183 -18.06 -23.30 19.43
N GLY A 184 -17.58 -22.05 19.50
CA GLY A 184 -16.57 -21.61 20.47
C GLY A 184 -15.12 -21.91 20.07
N GLN A 185 -14.88 -22.24 18.80
CA GLN A 185 -13.53 -22.38 18.26
C GLN A 185 -12.84 -21.01 18.19
N ASN A 186 -11.51 -20.99 18.29
CA ASN A 186 -10.72 -19.77 18.10
C ASN A 186 -9.50 -20.08 17.21
N PRO A 187 -9.47 -19.60 15.95
CA PRO A 187 -8.33 -19.80 15.06
C PRO A 187 -7.17 -18.82 15.32
N PHE A 188 -7.39 -17.76 16.10
CA PHE A 188 -6.49 -16.61 16.34
C PHE A 188 -5.57 -16.79 17.55
N THR A 189 -4.91 -17.93 17.65
CA THR A 189 -4.17 -18.33 18.86
C THR A 189 -2.67 -18.04 18.83
N SER A 190 -2.15 -17.45 17.75
CA SER A 190 -0.71 -17.42 17.48
C SER A 190 -0.07 -16.03 17.53
N ASN A 191 1.23 -15.99 17.84
CA ASN A 191 2.14 -14.84 17.64
C ASN A 191 1.67 -13.45 18.13
N PRO A 192 1.01 -13.28 19.30
CA PRO A 192 0.55 -11.96 19.76
C PRO A 192 1.67 -10.95 20.06
N GLU A 193 2.89 -11.42 20.27
CA GLU A 193 4.08 -10.59 20.45
C GLU A 193 4.63 -10.02 19.14
N GLN A 194 4.26 -10.62 18.01
CA GLN A 194 4.65 -10.20 16.66
C GLN A 194 3.57 -9.35 15.99
N GLN A 195 2.60 -8.84 16.75
CA GLN A 195 1.57 -7.92 16.26
C GLN A 195 1.91 -6.47 16.66
N PHE A 196 1.55 -5.50 15.83
CA PHE A 196 1.56 -4.08 16.17
C PHE A 196 0.57 -3.80 17.29
N ARG A 197 0.91 -2.89 18.19
CA ARG A 197 0.08 -2.47 19.34
C ARG A 197 -0.18 -0.97 19.25
N GLY A 198 -1.21 -0.49 19.94
CA GLY A 198 -1.52 0.93 20.03
C GLY A 198 -0.37 1.82 20.47
N ASP A 199 0.41 1.37 21.46
CA ASP A 199 1.60 2.08 21.93
C ASP A 199 2.73 2.16 20.87
N ASP A 200 2.66 1.30 19.84
CA ASP A 200 3.61 1.31 18.74
C ASP A 200 3.16 2.30 17.64
N PHE A 201 1.90 2.20 17.20
CA PHE A 201 1.26 3.09 16.22
C PHE A 201 -0.26 3.14 16.39
N PHE A 202 -0.88 4.25 15.98
CA PHE A 202 -2.34 4.44 15.84
C PHE A 202 -3.19 4.31 17.12
N ASP A 203 -2.57 4.32 18.30
CA ASP A 203 -3.23 4.34 19.61
C ASP A 203 -4.35 3.29 19.72
N SER A 204 -5.55 3.68 20.17
CA SER A 204 -6.68 2.77 20.36
C SER A 204 -7.24 2.17 19.06
N LYS A 205 -6.82 2.64 17.88
CA LYS A 205 -7.26 2.07 16.60
C LYS A 205 -6.48 0.83 16.20
N MET A 206 -5.33 0.58 16.84
CA MET A 206 -4.50 -0.60 16.57
C MET A 206 -4.89 -1.77 17.47
N THR A 207 -5.69 -2.69 16.94
CA THR A 207 -6.16 -3.87 17.68
C THR A 207 -5.18 -5.03 17.54
N VAL A 208 -4.80 -5.61 18.69
CA VAL A 208 -4.10 -6.90 18.75
C VAL A 208 -5.15 -8.02 18.69
N VAL A 209 -5.09 -8.82 17.63
CA VAL A 209 -6.03 -9.91 17.34
C VAL A 209 -5.69 -11.15 18.15
N ARG A 210 -6.66 -11.64 18.93
CA ARG A 210 -6.52 -12.77 19.87
C ARG A 210 -7.70 -13.74 19.84
N ASP A 211 -8.83 -13.30 19.31
CA ASP A 211 -10.10 -14.01 19.31
C ASP A 211 -11.03 -13.45 18.22
N GLU A 212 -12.21 -14.05 18.06
CA GLU A 212 -13.23 -13.58 17.12
C GLU A 212 -13.55 -12.10 17.33
N ARG A 213 -13.75 -11.67 18.58
CA ARG A 213 -14.16 -10.29 18.90
C ARG A 213 -13.12 -9.28 18.42
N THR A 214 -11.85 -9.49 18.74
CA THR A 214 -10.75 -8.60 18.34
C THR A 214 -10.45 -8.67 16.85
N ALA A 215 -10.67 -9.82 16.20
CA ALA A 215 -10.57 -9.93 14.74
C ALA A 215 -11.67 -9.12 14.04
N LEU A 216 -12.90 -9.17 14.55
CA LEU A 216 -14.02 -8.39 14.03
C LEU A 216 -13.85 -6.89 14.30
N GLU A 217 -13.31 -6.50 15.45
CA GLU A 217 -12.98 -5.10 15.78
C GLU A 217 -11.95 -4.51 14.81
N ALA A 218 -10.90 -5.28 14.48
CA ALA A 218 -9.92 -4.89 13.47
C ALA A 218 -10.56 -4.75 12.08
N LEU A 219 -11.44 -5.68 11.70
CA LEU A 219 -12.13 -5.67 10.41
C LEU A 219 -13.13 -4.52 10.28
N GLU A 220 -13.88 -4.24 11.35
CA GLU A 220 -14.81 -3.11 11.43
C GLU A 220 -14.06 -1.79 11.22
N THR A 221 -12.89 -1.63 11.87
CA THR A 221 -12.04 -0.44 11.67
C THR A 221 -11.65 -0.23 10.20
N ILE A 222 -11.26 -1.30 9.50
CA ILE A 222 -10.89 -1.25 8.07
C ILE A 222 -12.08 -0.81 7.21
N VAL A 223 -13.24 -1.44 7.41
CA VAL A 223 -14.44 -1.20 6.59
C VAL A 223 -15.03 0.19 6.85
N ASP A 224 -15.14 0.59 8.12
CA ASP A 224 -15.74 1.86 8.54
C ASP A 224 -14.95 3.07 8.03
N GLN A 225 -13.61 2.98 8.00
CA GLN A 225 -12.74 4.06 7.52
C GLN A 225 -12.72 4.14 5.99
N GLY A 226 -12.65 3.00 5.29
CA GLY A 226 -12.65 2.95 3.82
C GLY A 226 -14.00 3.38 3.21
N GLU A 227 -14.99 2.49 3.26
CA GLU A 227 -16.28 2.70 2.58
C GLU A 227 -17.20 3.70 3.31
N GLY A 228 -17.02 3.82 4.62
CA GLY A 228 -17.91 4.57 5.50
C GLY A 228 -19.10 3.74 5.97
N SER A 229 -19.54 4.04 7.19
CA SER A 229 -20.83 3.58 7.72
C SER A 229 -21.69 4.78 8.11
N ILE A 230 -22.97 4.54 8.47
CA ILE A 230 -23.88 5.60 8.95
C ILE A 230 -23.26 6.38 10.13
N ALA A 231 -22.31 5.78 10.85
CA ALA A 231 -21.62 6.37 12.00
C ALA A 231 -20.31 7.11 11.67
N VAL A 232 -19.75 6.97 10.45
CA VAL A 232 -18.44 7.55 10.08
C VAL A 232 -18.60 8.52 8.90
N PRO A 233 -18.94 9.80 9.18
CA PRO A 233 -19.15 10.81 8.14
C PRO A 233 -17.87 11.24 7.39
N GLU A 234 -16.68 10.87 7.87
CA GLU A 234 -15.38 11.17 7.25
C GLU A 234 -14.69 9.92 6.69
N SER A 235 -15.42 9.10 5.93
CA SER A 235 -14.83 7.96 5.21
C SER A 235 -13.93 8.39 4.05
N HIS A 236 -13.09 7.47 3.56
CA HIS A 236 -12.25 7.73 2.39
C HIS A 236 -13.09 8.17 1.19
N TYR A 237 -14.22 7.51 0.96
CA TYR A 237 -15.17 7.88 -0.09
C TYR A 237 -15.64 9.34 0.04
N ALA A 238 -16.10 9.75 1.24
CA ALA A 238 -16.60 11.10 1.47
C ALA A 238 -15.50 12.16 1.25
N ILE A 239 -14.29 11.88 1.72
CA ILE A 239 -13.11 12.73 1.51
C ILE A 239 -12.82 12.87 0.02
N PHE A 240 -12.78 11.77 -0.73
CA PHE A 240 -12.50 11.84 -2.16
C PHE A 240 -13.62 12.47 -2.97
N VAL A 241 -14.88 12.41 -2.52
CA VAL A 241 -15.99 13.18 -3.13
C VAL A 241 -15.73 14.68 -2.99
N GLU A 242 -15.35 15.14 -1.79
CA GLU A 242 -15.02 16.56 -1.56
C GLU A 242 -13.83 16.97 -2.44
N LEU A 243 -12.75 16.19 -2.45
CA LEU A 243 -11.58 16.48 -3.28
C LEU A 243 -11.92 16.50 -4.77
N TYR A 244 -12.72 15.57 -5.25
CA TYR A 244 -13.13 15.53 -6.65
C TYR A 244 -13.92 16.78 -7.07
N GLN A 245 -14.83 17.25 -6.19
CA GLN A 245 -15.60 18.47 -6.42
C GLN A 245 -14.72 19.72 -6.42
N MET A 246 -13.70 19.74 -5.57
CA MET A 246 -12.82 20.89 -5.34
C MET A 246 -11.54 20.86 -6.17
N GLN A 247 -11.37 19.90 -7.08
CA GLN A 247 -10.12 19.68 -7.81
C GLN A 247 -9.62 20.90 -8.59
N THR A 248 -10.51 21.81 -9.00
CA THR A 248 -10.15 23.06 -9.69
C THR A 248 -9.45 24.08 -8.79
N GLU A 249 -9.43 23.89 -7.48
CA GLU A 249 -8.87 24.81 -6.49
C GLU A 249 -7.37 24.61 -6.24
N TRP A 250 -6.73 23.61 -6.87
CA TRP A 250 -5.28 23.43 -6.80
C TRP A 250 -4.67 23.05 -8.15
N THR A 251 -3.35 23.21 -8.23
CA THR A 251 -2.57 22.81 -9.40
C THR A 251 -1.67 21.64 -9.06
N CYS A 252 -1.44 20.78 -10.06
CA CYS A 252 -0.57 19.63 -9.94
C CYS A 252 0.60 19.73 -10.92
N THR A 253 1.73 19.12 -10.55
CA THR A 253 2.83 18.84 -11.45
C THR A 253 2.38 17.87 -12.54
N ALA A 254 2.65 18.21 -13.79
CA ALA A 254 2.32 17.37 -14.94
C ALA A 254 3.37 16.26 -15.10
N TYR A 255 3.10 15.07 -14.58
CA TYR A 255 4.01 13.93 -14.70
C TYR A 255 4.08 13.38 -16.12
N VAL A 256 5.18 12.73 -16.48
CA VAL A 256 5.23 11.84 -17.65
C VAL A 256 4.19 10.72 -17.53
N ASP A 257 3.68 10.23 -18.67
CA ASP A 257 2.72 9.13 -18.67
C ASP A 257 3.39 7.81 -18.31
N GLU A 258 2.72 7.01 -17.47
CA GLU A 258 3.19 5.71 -16.98
C GLU A 258 4.66 5.79 -16.48
N PRO A 259 4.92 6.58 -15.43
CA PRO A 259 6.28 6.81 -14.93
C PRO A 259 6.96 5.49 -14.57
N SER A 260 8.23 5.37 -14.96
CA SER A 260 9.11 4.24 -14.60
C SER A 260 10.54 4.73 -14.50
N THR A 261 11.36 4.09 -13.68
CA THR A 261 12.78 4.48 -13.55
C THR A 261 13.51 4.40 -14.89
N ALA A 262 13.16 3.42 -15.71
CA ALA A 262 13.73 3.26 -17.05
C ALA A 262 13.52 4.51 -17.93
N LYS A 263 12.35 5.15 -17.86
CA LYS A 263 12.02 6.39 -18.60
C LYS A 263 12.85 7.60 -18.17
N TYR A 264 13.55 7.54 -17.03
CA TYR A 264 14.44 8.61 -16.58
C TYR A 264 15.90 8.43 -17.00
N THR A 265 16.21 7.38 -17.77
CA THR A 265 17.56 7.16 -18.30
C THR A 265 18.01 8.35 -19.14
N GLY A 266 19.22 8.87 -18.89
CA GLY A 266 19.72 10.12 -19.48
C GLY A 266 19.39 11.38 -18.68
N HIS A 267 18.57 11.27 -17.64
CA HIS A 267 18.28 12.32 -16.65
C HIS A 267 18.89 11.90 -15.30
N ASP A 268 20.21 12.00 -15.16
CA ASP A 268 20.98 11.38 -14.06
C ASP A 268 20.44 11.68 -12.65
N VAL A 269 19.97 12.92 -12.41
CA VAL A 269 19.35 13.29 -11.12
C VAL A 269 18.03 12.53 -10.91
N ALA A 270 17.11 12.59 -11.88
CA ALA A 270 15.81 11.93 -11.78
C ALA A 270 15.94 10.40 -11.70
N TYR A 271 16.83 9.82 -12.51
CA TYR A 271 17.12 8.39 -12.52
C TYR A 271 17.58 7.90 -11.15
N ASN A 272 18.57 8.57 -10.56
CA ASN A 272 19.11 8.18 -9.26
C ASN A 272 18.14 8.48 -8.11
N LEU A 273 17.38 9.59 -8.15
CA LEU A 273 16.34 9.84 -7.16
C LEU A 273 15.23 8.77 -7.22
N SER A 274 14.85 8.32 -8.41
CA SER A 274 13.88 7.24 -8.59
C SER A 274 14.38 5.92 -8.03
N LEU A 275 15.65 5.56 -8.28
CA LEU A 275 16.26 4.37 -7.68
C LEU A 275 16.36 4.46 -6.15
N ALA A 276 16.72 5.62 -5.60
CA ALA A 276 16.75 5.85 -4.16
C ALA A 276 15.36 5.73 -3.53
N LEU A 277 14.33 6.24 -4.21
CA LEU A 277 12.93 6.13 -3.78
C LEU A 277 12.47 4.67 -3.79
N ASN A 278 12.74 3.93 -4.87
CA ASN A 278 12.41 2.51 -4.99
C ASN A 278 13.12 1.67 -3.91
N ALA A 279 14.41 1.91 -3.67
CA ALA A 279 15.17 1.27 -2.59
C ALA A 279 14.60 1.61 -1.20
N SER A 280 14.19 2.86 -0.99
CA SER A 280 13.55 3.30 0.27
C SER A 280 12.20 2.63 0.48
N TYR A 281 11.39 2.49 -0.57
CA TYR A 281 10.11 1.79 -0.50
C TYR A 281 10.31 0.30 -0.19
N CYS A 282 11.19 -0.39 -0.91
CA CYS A 282 11.52 -1.79 -0.63
C CYS A 282 12.06 -1.98 0.80
N TYR A 283 12.88 -1.03 1.29
CA TYR A 283 13.40 -1.09 2.65
C TYR A 283 12.31 -0.87 3.70
N LEU A 284 11.36 0.03 3.44
CA LEU A 284 10.19 0.22 4.31
C LEU A 284 9.39 -1.08 4.43
N LEU A 285 9.06 -1.72 3.29
CA LEU A 285 8.32 -2.98 3.25
C LEU A 285 9.04 -4.09 4.03
N GLN A 286 10.35 -4.25 3.81
CA GLN A 286 11.14 -5.24 4.54
C GLN A 286 11.26 -4.92 6.04
N THR A 287 11.29 -3.64 6.43
CA THR A 287 11.33 -3.23 7.84
C THR A 287 10.00 -3.54 8.54
N ILE A 288 8.88 -3.38 7.85
CA ILE A 288 7.55 -3.79 8.34
C ILE A 288 7.51 -5.32 8.49
N ASP A 289 8.00 -6.08 7.51
CA ASP A 289 8.09 -7.55 7.59
C ASP A 289 8.89 -8.03 8.82
N THR A 290 10.02 -7.38 9.13
CA THR A 290 10.84 -7.71 10.31
C THR A 290 10.02 -7.63 11.59
N TYR A 291 9.13 -6.64 11.69
CA TYR A 291 8.29 -6.47 12.86
C TYR A 291 7.33 -7.65 13.08
N TRP A 292 6.69 -8.13 12.01
CA TRP A 292 5.75 -9.25 12.05
C TRP A 292 6.39 -10.63 12.16
N THR A 293 7.66 -10.78 11.78
CA THR A 293 8.29 -12.10 11.63
C THR A 293 9.29 -12.42 12.73
N GLN A 294 9.87 -11.42 13.38
CA GLN A 294 10.91 -11.64 14.37
C GLN A 294 10.32 -11.90 15.76
N ALA A 295 10.12 -13.19 16.07
CA ALA A 295 9.77 -13.64 17.41
C ALA A 295 10.80 -13.18 18.44
N GLY A 296 10.33 -12.70 19.61
CA GLY A 296 11.20 -12.38 20.74
C GLY A 296 12.11 -11.16 20.55
N LEU A 297 11.73 -10.21 19.68
CA LEU A 297 12.34 -8.87 19.68
C LEU A 297 12.32 -8.30 21.10
N ASP A 298 13.51 -7.95 21.62
CA ASP A 298 13.58 -7.19 22.86
C ASP A 298 13.02 -5.77 22.64
N ALA A 299 12.63 -5.11 23.74
CA ALA A 299 12.03 -3.78 23.66
C ALA A 299 12.92 -2.75 22.90
N PRO A 300 14.26 -2.73 23.08
CA PRO A 300 15.13 -1.84 22.30
C PRO A 300 15.09 -2.07 20.80
N ARG A 301 15.16 -3.32 20.33
CA ARG A 301 15.11 -3.64 18.90
C ARG A 301 13.74 -3.36 18.31
N ARG A 302 12.65 -3.71 19.01
CA ARG A 302 11.28 -3.35 18.60
C ARG A 302 11.15 -1.84 18.40
N ALA A 303 11.63 -1.05 19.36
CA ALA A 303 11.60 0.41 19.25
C ALA A 303 12.48 0.93 18.10
N GLN A 304 13.59 0.26 17.78
CA GLN A 304 14.42 0.61 16.63
C GLN A 304 13.72 0.33 15.31
N VAL A 305 13.07 -0.82 15.15
CA VAL A 305 12.27 -1.16 13.95
C VAL A 305 11.18 -0.11 13.73
N LEU A 306 10.42 0.25 14.77
CA LEU A 306 9.37 1.28 14.69
C LEU A 306 9.93 2.65 14.29
N ARG A 307 11.04 3.07 14.92
CA ARG A 307 11.73 4.30 14.53
C ARG A 307 12.19 4.25 13.07
N ASN A 308 12.68 3.10 12.61
CA ASN A 308 13.09 2.94 11.21
C ASN A 308 11.88 3.05 10.26
N ILE A 309 10.76 2.38 10.53
CA ILE A 309 9.53 2.50 9.73
C ILE A 309 9.15 3.98 9.55
N HIS A 310 9.01 4.71 10.65
CA HIS A 310 8.65 6.13 10.62
C HIS A 310 9.71 6.99 9.89
N ARG A 311 11.01 6.77 10.18
CA ARG A 311 12.08 7.57 9.58
C ARG A 311 12.27 7.31 8.09
N ILE A 312 12.15 6.06 7.63
CA ILE A 312 12.23 5.76 6.18
C ILE A 312 11.13 6.53 5.47
N MET A 313 9.89 6.46 5.96
CA MET A 313 8.76 7.13 5.34
C MET A 313 8.90 8.67 5.33
N VAL A 314 9.10 9.27 6.51
CA VAL A 314 9.00 10.72 6.70
C VAL A 314 10.30 11.44 6.33
N ALA A 315 11.46 10.85 6.61
CA ALA A 315 12.75 11.55 6.50
C ALA A 315 13.53 11.20 5.22
N VAL A 316 13.16 10.13 4.52
CA VAL A 316 13.86 9.65 3.31
C VAL A 316 12.93 9.54 2.11
N LEU A 317 11.94 8.63 2.13
CA LEU A 317 11.06 8.35 1.00
C LEU A 317 10.31 9.60 0.54
N SER A 318 9.59 10.25 1.46
CA SER A 318 8.78 11.43 1.15
C SER A 318 9.62 12.64 0.68
N PRO A 319 10.73 13.01 1.35
CA PRO A 319 11.62 14.04 0.85
C PRO A 319 12.26 13.71 -0.50
N THR A 320 12.63 12.44 -0.75
CA THR A 320 13.16 12.01 -2.06
C THR A 320 12.12 12.22 -3.16
N ALA A 321 10.86 11.83 -2.91
CA ALA A 321 9.74 12.04 -3.83
C ALA A 321 9.54 13.52 -4.15
N HIS A 322 9.58 14.39 -3.13
CA HIS A 322 9.44 15.84 -3.32
C HIS A 322 10.55 16.48 -4.16
N VAL A 323 11.78 15.94 -4.14
CA VAL A 323 12.84 16.39 -5.04
C VAL A 323 12.67 15.79 -6.44
N LEU A 324 12.28 14.52 -6.53
CA LEU A 324 12.07 13.80 -7.78
C LEU A 324 11.01 14.48 -8.67
N VAL A 325 9.86 14.87 -8.10
CA VAL A 325 8.77 15.49 -8.87
C VAL A 325 9.10 16.85 -9.48
N LYS A 326 10.21 17.47 -9.06
CA LYS A 326 10.69 18.74 -9.64
C LYS A 326 11.57 18.51 -10.89
N GLN A 327 11.94 17.27 -11.19
CA GLN A 327 12.85 16.97 -12.29
C GLN A 327 12.09 16.87 -13.61
N GLU A 328 12.40 17.76 -14.55
CA GLU A 328 11.81 17.73 -15.89
C GLU A 328 12.46 16.63 -16.74
N ILE A 329 11.62 15.81 -17.39
CA ILE A 329 12.04 14.67 -18.22
C ILE A 329 11.85 14.98 -19.70
N THR A 330 10.70 15.56 -20.06
CA THR A 330 10.47 16.14 -21.39
C THR A 330 9.84 17.52 -21.21
N PRO A 331 9.88 18.41 -22.22
CA PRO A 331 9.38 19.76 -22.07
C PRO A 331 7.96 19.82 -21.48
N GLY A 332 7.83 20.40 -20.29
CA GLY A 332 6.58 20.52 -19.54
C GLY A 332 6.07 19.24 -18.85
N ARG A 333 6.88 18.17 -18.81
CA ARG A 333 6.53 16.89 -18.18
C ARG A 333 7.63 16.44 -17.23
N PHE A 334 7.24 16.15 -16.00
CA PHE A 334 8.13 15.90 -14.88
C PHE A 334 8.17 14.44 -14.46
N ALA A 335 9.20 14.05 -13.74
CA ALA A 335 9.27 12.74 -13.12
C ALA A 335 8.19 12.58 -12.05
N ALA A 336 7.85 11.33 -11.75
CA ALA A 336 6.97 10.92 -10.67
C ALA A 336 7.60 9.76 -9.87
N PRO A 337 7.20 9.56 -8.61
CA PRO A 337 7.56 8.37 -7.84
C PRO A 337 7.06 7.10 -8.51
N CYS A 338 7.95 6.14 -8.75
CA CYS A 338 7.65 4.91 -9.49
C CYS A 338 7.26 3.72 -8.60
N PHE A 339 7.76 3.68 -7.35
CA PHE A 339 7.52 2.59 -6.40
C PHE A 339 7.81 1.19 -6.97
N GLU A 340 8.83 1.08 -7.83
CA GLU A 340 9.19 -0.19 -8.48
C GLU A 340 10.05 -1.05 -7.57
N PHE A 341 10.14 -2.34 -7.89
CA PHE A 341 11.03 -3.26 -7.21
C PHE A 341 12.49 -2.82 -7.38
N PHE A 342 13.22 -2.76 -6.27
CA PHE A 342 14.65 -2.50 -6.26
C PHE A 342 15.39 -3.74 -5.72
N PRO A 343 16.51 -4.17 -6.31
CA PRO A 343 17.12 -3.64 -7.52
C PRO A 343 16.25 -3.95 -8.74
N PRO A 344 16.34 -3.16 -9.83
CA PRO A 344 15.63 -3.45 -11.07
C PRO A 344 16.07 -4.81 -11.63
N ALA A 345 15.23 -5.41 -12.50
CA ALA A 345 15.53 -6.67 -13.15
C ALA A 345 16.89 -6.63 -13.88
N ASP A 346 17.65 -7.73 -13.79
CA ASP A 346 18.95 -7.84 -14.45
C ASP A 346 18.74 -7.83 -15.97
N PRO A 347 19.26 -6.82 -16.71
CA PRO A 347 19.08 -6.74 -18.15
C PRO A 347 19.71 -7.92 -18.90
N ASN A 348 20.64 -8.65 -18.27
CA ASN A 348 21.24 -9.87 -18.84
C ASN A 348 20.41 -11.14 -18.56
N LYS A 349 19.36 -11.04 -17.75
CA LYS A 349 18.45 -12.13 -17.39
C LYS A 349 16.99 -11.63 -17.41
N PRO A 350 16.47 -11.23 -18.58
CA PRO A 350 15.14 -10.62 -18.70
C PRO A 350 13.99 -11.54 -18.23
N ASP A 351 14.19 -12.86 -18.29
CA ASP A 351 13.20 -13.85 -17.85
C ASP A 351 13.27 -14.16 -16.35
N ALA A 352 14.27 -13.65 -15.63
CA ALA A 352 14.42 -13.86 -14.19
C ALA A 352 13.78 -12.69 -13.44
N PRO A 353 12.75 -12.92 -12.60
CA PRO A 353 12.17 -11.85 -11.79
C PRO A 353 13.23 -11.31 -10.82
N PRO A 354 13.22 -9.98 -10.55
CA PRO A 354 14.14 -9.41 -9.58
C PRO A 354 13.93 -10.07 -8.20
N GLN A 355 15.02 -10.25 -7.48
CA GLN A 355 15.03 -10.96 -6.20
C GLN A 355 15.25 -10.00 -5.04
N PRO A 356 14.63 -10.23 -3.87
CA PRO A 356 14.81 -9.37 -2.73
C PRO A 356 16.26 -9.41 -2.24
N ILE A 357 16.80 -8.24 -1.90
CA ILE A 357 18.14 -8.09 -1.30
C ILE A 357 18.06 -7.82 0.20
N SER A 358 19.20 -7.88 0.90
CA SER A 358 19.25 -7.68 2.35
C SER A 358 18.95 -6.24 2.78
N PRO A 359 18.53 -5.99 4.04
CA PRO A 359 18.38 -4.65 4.59
C PRO A 359 19.62 -3.77 4.38
N ASP A 360 20.81 -4.32 4.64
CA ASP A 360 22.09 -3.63 4.42
C ASP A 360 22.28 -3.19 2.98
N ALA A 361 21.92 -4.05 2.02
CA ALA A 361 22.06 -3.77 0.60
C ALA A 361 21.02 -2.72 0.13
N LEU A 362 19.79 -2.75 0.66
CA LEU A 362 18.80 -1.70 0.41
C LEU A 362 19.29 -0.35 0.96
N TYR A 363 19.76 -0.33 2.21
CA TYR A 363 20.32 0.87 2.84
C TYR A 363 21.50 1.44 2.04
N GLN A 364 22.45 0.58 1.63
CA GLN A 364 23.57 0.98 0.76
C GLN A 364 23.08 1.52 -0.58
N GLY A 365 22.06 0.91 -1.18
CA GLY A 365 21.42 1.39 -2.41
C GLY A 365 20.85 2.80 -2.26
N ILE A 366 20.12 3.07 -1.18
CA ILE A 366 19.59 4.41 -0.87
C ILE A 366 20.73 5.44 -0.79
N GLN A 367 21.78 5.15 -0.02
CA GLN A 367 22.91 6.07 0.14
C GLN A 367 23.66 6.31 -1.16
N ALA A 368 23.93 5.25 -1.93
CA ALA A 368 24.63 5.31 -3.19
C ALA A 368 23.87 6.18 -4.20
N HIS A 369 22.58 5.92 -4.40
CA HIS A 369 21.78 6.65 -5.38
C HIS A 369 21.50 8.10 -4.97
N LEU A 370 21.27 8.40 -3.68
CA LEU A 370 21.18 9.80 -3.23
C LEU A 370 22.51 10.55 -3.44
N THR A 371 23.64 9.89 -3.22
CA THR A 371 24.97 10.47 -3.48
C THR A 371 25.15 10.76 -4.97
N SER A 372 24.86 9.78 -5.84
CA SER A 372 24.95 9.95 -7.30
C SER A 372 24.02 11.06 -7.81
N ALA A 373 22.78 11.14 -7.32
CA ALA A 373 21.85 12.21 -7.68
C ALA A 373 22.38 13.59 -7.28
N ARG A 374 22.92 13.72 -6.05
CA ARG A 374 23.52 14.97 -5.57
C ARG A 374 24.73 15.38 -6.40
N ASP A 375 25.58 14.43 -6.74
CA ASP A 375 26.82 14.70 -7.48
C ASP A 375 26.51 15.09 -8.94
N ALA A 376 25.45 14.53 -9.53
CA ALA A 376 24.94 14.86 -10.86
C ALA A 376 24.18 16.21 -10.93
N ALA A 377 23.63 16.70 -9.82
CA ALA A 377 22.91 17.97 -9.79
C ALA A 377 23.82 19.15 -10.20
N THR A 378 23.29 20.10 -10.98
CA THR A 378 24.09 21.19 -11.55
C THR A 378 24.09 22.45 -10.69
N ASP A 379 22.99 22.75 -9.99
CA ASP A 379 22.87 23.93 -9.13
C ASP A 379 23.04 23.60 -7.64
N ALA A 380 23.43 24.61 -6.86
CA ALA A 380 23.72 24.45 -5.44
C ALA A 380 22.47 24.19 -4.57
N ALA A 381 21.29 24.68 -4.98
CA ALA A 381 20.07 24.52 -4.20
C ALA A 381 19.59 23.07 -4.26
N LEU A 382 19.56 22.47 -5.45
CA LEU A 382 19.24 21.05 -5.64
C LEU A 382 20.23 20.13 -4.92
N LYS A 383 21.53 20.43 -4.99
CA LYS A 383 22.56 19.71 -4.20
C LYS A 383 22.27 19.76 -2.70
N ALA A 384 21.86 20.92 -2.19
CA ALA A 384 21.54 21.07 -0.78
C ALA A 384 20.24 20.32 -0.40
N GLU A 385 19.21 20.33 -1.25
CA GLU A 385 17.98 19.55 -1.04
C GLU A 385 18.28 18.06 -0.96
N ILE A 386 18.96 17.48 -1.96
CA ILE A 386 19.33 16.05 -1.96
C ILE A 386 20.28 15.74 -0.79
N GLY A 387 21.22 16.64 -0.49
CA GLY A 387 22.14 16.51 0.65
C GLY A 387 21.44 16.42 2.00
N LYS A 388 20.32 17.13 2.20
CA LYS A 388 19.50 17.01 3.42
C LYS A 388 18.87 15.62 3.53
N VAL A 389 18.34 15.09 2.43
CA VAL A 389 17.78 13.73 2.40
C VAL A 389 18.86 12.70 2.72
N LEU A 390 20.03 12.80 2.08
CA LEU A 390 21.16 11.93 2.36
C LEU A 390 21.59 11.99 3.82
N PHE A 391 21.66 13.19 4.41
CA PHE A 391 21.99 13.35 5.82
C PHE A 391 20.98 12.65 6.75
N ASN A 392 19.68 12.69 6.40
CA ASN A 392 18.63 12.02 7.17
C ASN A 392 18.73 10.48 7.15
N THR A 393 19.47 9.91 6.18
CA THR A 393 19.80 8.46 6.17
C THR A 393 20.78 8.07 7.28
N ASN A 394 21.46 9.02 7.92
CA ASN A 394 22.42 8.69 8.97
C ASN A 394 21.70 8.03 10.17
N GLY A 395 22.15 6.85 10.56
CA GLY A 395 21.54 6.08 11.66
C GLY A 395 20.21 5.39 11.29
N LEU A 396 19.88 5.27 10.00
CA LEU A 396 18.83 4.36 9.48
C LEU A 396 19.33 2.92 9.30
N GLY A 397 20.39 2.55 10.03
CA GLY A 397 21.08 1.28 9.90
C GLY A 397 20.14 0.07 10.00
N PRO A 398 20.57 -1.07 9.42
CA PRO A 398 19.78 -2.30 9.39
C PRO A 398 19.36 -2.69 10.82
N ALA A 399 18.06 -2.94 10.98
CA ALA A 399 17.45 -3.28 12.27
C ALA A 399 17.76 -4.72 12.70
#